data_AF-E8QUZ8-F1
#
_entry.id   AF-E8QUZ8-F1
#
_cell.length_a   1.000
_cell.length_b   1.000
_cell.length_c   1.000
_cell.angle_alpha   90.00
_cell.angle_beta   90.00
_cell.angle_gamma   90.00
#
_symmetry.space_group_name_H-M   'P 1'
#
loop_
_entity.id
_entity.type
_entity.pdbx_description
1 polymer ?
#
loop_
_entity_poly.entity_id
_entity_poly.type
_entity_poly.pdbx_seq_one_letter_code
_entity_poly.pdbx_strand_id
1 'polypeptide(L)'
;MLSFKQDSFLFLCLGVFSFYFYSLLRDLMPFLPPMLGFLFLFYAKKYEYFLPSLSVFGCLFWFESMHLKTLGVLALLFLIYHQIVYKNSLKFFNDGFLFKSLHVFLVYDLYLSRFFSVSLSVKTLGLLALFALIESALWGLHEKSSL
;
A
#
# COMPACT_ATOMS: atom_id res chain seq x y z
N MET A 1 26.54 8.74 -18.20
CA MET A 1 25.75 7.51 -17.93
C MET A 1 25.51 7.24 -16.43
N LEU A 2 25.89 8.15 -15.51
CA LEU A 2 25.67 8.04 -14.05
C LEU A 2 24.44 8.81 -13.52
N SER A 3 23.92 9.79 -14.28
CA SER A 3 22.82 10.67 -13.83
C SER A 3 21.51 9.91 -13.58
N PHE A 4 21.09 9.05 -14.50
CA PHE A 4 19.80 8.33 -14.42
C PHE A 4 19.64 7.41 -13.20
N LYS A 5 20.76 6.91 -12.66
CA LYS A 5 20.76 5.98 -11.50
C LYS A 5 20.62 6.75 -10.18
N GLN A 6 21.15 7.97 -10.13
CA GLN A 6 21.12 8.83 -8.95
C GLN A 6 19.73 9.43 -8.75
N ASP A 7 19.07 9.83 -9.84
CA ASP A 7 17.68 10.32 -9.80
C ASP A 7 16.73 9.23 -9.31
N SER A 8 16.91 7.98 -9.79
CA SER A 8 16.08 6.85 -9.36
C SER A 8 16.27 6.46 -7.89
N PHE A 9 17.49 6.59 -7.36
CA PHE A 9 17.76 6.34 -5.94
C PHE A 9 17.20 7.45 -5.06
N LEU A 10 17.30 8.71 -5.48
CA LEU A 10 16.67 9.84 -4.81
C LEU A 10 15.15 9.69 -4.74
N PHE A 11 14.50 9.27 -5.82
CA PHE A 11 13.06 8.98 -5.82
C PHE A 11 12.67 7.87 -4.84
N LEU A 12 13.50 6.82 -4.73
CA LEU A 12 13.30 5.74 -3.79
C LEU A 12 13.38 6.25 -2.34
N CYS A 13 14.46 6.95 -2.01
CA CYS A 13 14.63 7.57 -0.70
C CYS A 13 13.51 8.54 -0.37
N LEU A 14 13.12 9.40 -1.30
CA LEU A 14 12.06 10.37 -1.11
C LEU A 14 10.72 9.68 -0.81
N GLY A 15 10.37 8.62 -1.54
CA GLY A 15 9.16 7.84 -1.27
C GLY A 15 9.15 7.21 0.13
N VAL A 16 10.27 6.61 0.54
CA VAL A 16 10.42 6.01 1.88
C VAL A 16 10.37 7.08 2.97
N PHE A 17 11.04 8.22 2.78
CA PHE A 17 11.02 9.34 3.74
C PHE A 17 9.64 9.99 3.85
N SER A 18 8.93 10.17 2.73
CA SER A 18 7.56 10.68 2.76
C SER A 18 6.63 9.73 3.51
N PHE A 19 6.77 8.42 3.27
CA PHE A 19 5.98 7.41 3.98
C PHE A 19 6.33 7.34 5.48
N TYR A 20 7.61 7.47 5.83
CA TYR A 20 8.08 7.61 7.21
C TYR A 20 7.44 8.80 7.92
N PHE A 21 7.50 9.98 7.29
CA PHE A 21 6.92 11.20 7.85
C PHE A 21 5.41 11.09 8.00
N TYR A 22 4.74 10.49 7.01
CA TYR A 22 3.32 10.21 7.08
C TYR A 22 2.96 9.25 8.23
N SER A 23 3.77 8.21 8.44
CA SER A 23 3.58 7.25 9.54
C SER A 23 3.74 7.91 10.91
N LEU A 24 4.70 8.83 11.05
CA LEU A 24 4.83 9.66 12.26
C LEU A 24 3.62 10.60 12.45
N LEU A 25 3.12 11.20 11.36
CA LEU A 25 1.94 12.06 11.42
C LEU A 25 0.70 11.27 11.86
N ARG A 26 0.59 10.00 11.45
CA ARG A 26 -0.44 9.06 11.90
C ARG A 26 -0.35 8.75 13.39
N ASP A 27 0.85 8.62 13.95
CA ASP A 27 0.99 8.45 15.41
C ASP A 27 0.47 9.67 16.19
N LEU A 28 0.58 10.88 15.60
CA LEU A 28 -0.01 12.10 16.14
C LEU A 28 -1.53 12.20 15.88
N MET A 29 -1.99 11.67 14.74
CA MET A 29 -3.37 11.69 14.26
C MET A 29 -3.87 10.27 13.95
N PRO A 30 -4.37 9.52 14.95
CA PRO A 30 -4.68 8.09 14.81
C PRO A 30 -5.82 7.77 13.84
N PHE A 31 -6.49 8.79 13.29
CA PHE A 31 -7.50 8.64 12.25
C PHE A 31 -6.91 8.49 10.84
N LEU A 32 -5.61 8.71 10.63
CA LEU A 32 -4.98 8.53 9.32
C LEU A 32 -4.73 7.04 9.02
N PRO A 33 -5.14 6.54 7.84
CA PRO A 33 -4.86 5.17 7.44
C PRO A 33 -3.39 5.04 7.00
N PRO A 34 -2.71 3.91 7.25
CA PRO A 34 -1.28 3.75 6.93
C PRO A 34 -0.91 3.70 5.43
N MET A 35 -1.77 4.20 4.52
CA MET A 35 -1.60 4.22 3.05
C MET A 35 -1.18 2.87 2.43
N LEU A 36 -1.55 1.76 3.07
CA LEU A 36 -1.19 0.41 2.66
C LEU A 36 -1.85 0.05 1.33
N GLY A 37 -3.07 0.53 1.09
CA GLY A 37 -3.77 0.34 -0.17
C GLY A 37 -3.04 0.98 -1.34
N PHE A 38 -2.64 2.24 -1.18
CA PHE A 38 -1.88 2.97 -2.18
C PHE A 38 -0.54 2.29 -2.47
N LEU A 39 0.21 1.90 -1.43
CA LEU A 39 1.45 1.14 -1.59
C LEU A 39 1.24 -0.18 -2.33
N PHE A 40 0.14 -0.88 -2.02
CA PHE A 40 -0.20 -2.13 -2.70
C PHE A 40 -0.49 -1.90 -4.20
N LEU A 41 -1.29 -0.89 -4.55
CA LEU A 41 -1.58 -0.55 -5.95
C LEU A 41 -0.31 -0.11 -6.70
N PHE A 42 0.56 0.66 -6.03
CA PHE A 42 1.85 1.05 -6.59
C PHE A 42 2.75 -0.15 -6.85
N TYR A 43 2.84 -1.08 -5.89
CA TYR A 43 3.53 -2.35 -6.07
C TYR A 43 2.92 -3.15 -7.22
N ALA A 44 1.61 -3.36 -7.22
CA ALA A 44 0.91 -4.15 -8.24
C ALA A 44 1.11 -3.60 -9.67
N LYS A 45 1.23 -2.28 -9.83
CA LYS A 45 1.50 -1.66 -11.14
C LYS A 45 2.98 -1.74 -11.55
N LYS A 46 3.90 -1.72 -10.60
CA LYS A 46 5.35 -1.59 -10.86
C LYS A 46 6.16 -2.80 -10.40
N TYR A 47 5.52 -3.95 -10.13
CA TYR A 47 6.17 -5.13 -9.55
C TYR A 47 7.32 -5.69 -10.41
N GLU A 48 7.29 -5.46 -11.72
CA GLU A 48 8.34 -5.88 -12.66
C GLU A 48 9.61 -5.04 -12.54
N TYR A 49 9.49 -3.81 -12.01
CA TYR A 49 10.61 -2.93 -11.77
C TYR A 49 11.17 -3.14 -10.36
N PHE A 50 12.47 -3.45 -10.30
CA PHE A 50 13.16 -3.74 -9.05
C PHE A 50 13.14 -2.56 -8.05
N LEU A 51 13.48 -1.35 -8.51
CA LEU A 51 13.60 -0.16 -7.65
C LEU A 51 12.27 0.26 -6.99
N PRO A 52 11.15 0.43 -7.73
CA PRO A 52 9.84 0.70 -7.12
C PRO A 52 9.40 -0.38 -6.13
N SER A 53 9.61 -1.65 -6.45
CA SER A 53 9.25 -2.77 -5.57
C SER A 53 10.06 -2.74 -4.28
N LEU A 54 11.36 -2.48 -4.38
CA LEU A 54 12.25 -2.33 -3.24
C LEU A 54 11.83 -1.15 -2.36
N SER A 55 11.40 -0.04 -2.96
CA SER A 55 10.84 1.12 -2.24
C SER A 55 9.65 0.73 -1.38
N VAL A 56 8.67 0.03 -1.97
CA VAL A 56 7.47 -0.43 -1.24
C VAL A 56 7.85 -1.35 -0.10
N PHE A 57 8.74 -2.32 -0.33
CA PHE A 57 9.20 -3.20 0.74
C PHE A 57 9.93 -2.43 1.85
N GLY A 58 10.76 -1.46 1.49
CA GLY A 58 11.38 -0.53 2.45
C GLY A 58 10.34 0.19 3.31
N CYS A 59 9.29 0.75 2.72
CA CYS A 59 8.18 1.38 3.44
C CYS A 59 7.49 0.40 4.41
N LEU A 60 7.19 -0.82 3.95
CA LEU A 60 6.52 -1.84 4.78
C LEU A 60 7.38 -2.30 5.95
N PHE A 61 8.68 -2.55 5.73
CA PHE A 61 9.61 -2.91 6.79
C PHE A 61 9.75 -1.79 7.81
N TRP A 62 9.80 -0.54 7.35
CA TRP A 62 9.88 0.60 8.25
C TRP A 62 8.61 0.72 9.11
N PHE A 63 7.45 0.54 8.49
CA PHE A 63 6.17 0.55 9.17
C PHE A 63 6.08 -0.52 10.27
N GLU A 64 6.50 -1.75 9.97
CA GLU A 64 6.53 -2.84 10.95
C GLU A 64 7.52 -2.55 12.07
N SER A 65 8.68 -1.97 11.75
CA SER A 65 9.69 -1.57 12.73
C SER A 65 9.17 -0.51 13.71
N MET A 66 8.50 0.54 13.20
CA MET A 66 7.88 1.58 14.03
C MET A 66 6.86 1.04 15.02
N HIS A 67 6.08 0.05 14.60
CA HIS A 67 5.03 -0.54 15.42
C HIS A 67 5.49 -1.78 16.22
N LEU A 68 6.81 -2.01 16.31
CA LEU A 68 7.44 -3.14 17.03
C LEU A 68 6.82 -4.49 16.63
N LYS A 69 6.51 -4.66 15.34
CA LYS A 69 5.94 -5.89 14.77
C LYS A 69 7.03 -6.74 14.11
N THR A 70 6.71 -8.00 13.88
CA THR A 70 7.57 -8.91 13.11
C THR A 70 7.81 -8.36 11.72
N LEU A 71 9.08 -8.16 11.36
CA LEU A 71 9.49 -7.65 10.05
C LEU A 71 9.19 -8.67 8.94
N GLY A 72 8.73 -8.18 7.79
CA GLY A 72 8.48 -8.93 6.56
C GLY A 72 7.09 -9.54 6.42
N VAL A 73 6.22 -9.41 7.41
CA VAL A 73 4.88 -10.00 7.37
C VAL A 73 4.01 -9.31 6.33
N LEU A 74 3.97 -7.98 6.32
CA LEU A 74 3.27 -7.16 5.33
C LEU A 74 3.83 -7.35 3.93
N ALA A 75 5.16 -7.41 3.78
CA ALA A 75 5.80 -7.63 2.49
C ALA A 75 5.40 -9.00 1.90
N LEU A 76 5.41 -10.04 2.74
CA LEU A 76 4.99 -11.39 2.36
C LEU A 76 3.48 -11.43 2.05
N LEU A 77 2.66 -10.72 2.82
CA LEU A 77 1.22 -10.59 2.56
C LEU A 77 0.96 -9.93 1.20
N PHE A 78 1.67 -8.85 0.87
CA PHE A 78 1.58 -8.19 -0.44
C PHE A 78 1.97 -9.12 -1.57
N LEU A 79 3.07 -9.87 -1.42
CA LEU A 79 3.53 -10.84 -2.41
C LEU A 79 2.49 -11.94 -2.67
N ILE A 80 2.00 -12.58 -1.61
CA ILE A 80 1.02 -13.66 -1.70
C ILE A 80 -0.30 -13.14 -2.28
N TYR A 81 -0.79 -12.02 -1.77
CA TYR A 81 -2.04 -11.42 -2.22
C TYR A 81 -1.96 -11.00 -3.69
N HIS A 82 -0.86 -10.38 -4.10
CA HIS A 82 -0.64 -10.00 -5.49
C HIS A 82 -0.64 -11.22 -6.42
N GLN A 83 0.09 -12.27 -6.05
CA GLN A 83 0.26 -13.45 -6.90
C GLN A 83 -1.00 -14.33 -6.98
N ILE A 84 -1.73 -14.48 -5.88
CA ILE A 84 -2.88 -15.40 -5.80
C ILE A 84 -4.20 -14.68 -6.10
N VAL A 85 -4.42 -13.50 -5.53
CA VAL A 85 -5.72 -12.82 -5.57
C VAL A 85 -5.74 -11.82 -6.72
N TYR A 86 -4.84 -10.84 -6.71
CA TYR A 86 -4.87 -9.70 -7.63
C TYR A 86 -4.65 -10.10 -9.10
N LYS A 87 -3.61 -10.91 -9.39
CA LYS A 87 -3.36 -11.39 -10.75
C LYS A 87 -4.48 -12.26 -11.31
N ASN A 88 -5.15 -13.03 -10.45
CA ASN A 88 -6.26 -13.87 -10.88
C ASN A 88 -7.52 -13.05 -11.08
N SER A 89 -7.83 -12.10 -10.19
CA SER A 89 -9.00 -11.24 -10.31
C SER A 89 -8.91 -10.32 -11.55
N LEU A 90 -7.72 -9.86 -11.93
CA LEU A 90 -7.50 -9.11 -13.19
C LEU A 90 -7.95 -9.86 -14.44
N LYS A 91 -7.97 -11.21 -14.43
CA LYS A 91 -8.44 -12.01 -15.57
C LYS A 91 -9.97 -11.98 -15.71
N PHE A 92 -10.67 -11.74 -14.60
CA PHE A 92 -12.13 -11.82 -14.53
C PHE A 92 -12.81 -10.44 -14.45
N PHE A 93 -12.09 -9.43 -13.95
CA PHE A 93 -12.60 -8.09 -13.75
C PHE A 93 -11.78 -7.06 -14.52
N ASN A 94 -12.45 -6.01 -14.98
CA ASN A 94 -11.79 -4.88 -15.62
C ASN A 94 -11.00 -4.08 -14.57
N ASP A 95 -9.81 -3.57 -14.93
CA ASP A 95 -8.90 -2.80 -14.04
C ASP A 95 -9.41 -1.37 -13.74
N GLY A 96 -10.69 -1.27 -13.37
CA GLY A 96 -11.40 -0.04 -13.09
C GLY A 96 -11.28 0.40 -11.62
N PHE A 97 -11.90 1.54 -11.31
CA PHE A 97 -11.87 2.12 -9.97
C PHE A 97 -12.44 1.19 -8.89
N LEU A 98 -13.59 0.54 -9.14
CA LEU A 98 -14.20 -0.40 -8.19
C LEU A 98 -13.31 -1.60 -7.90
N PHE A 99 -12.62 -2.11 -8.93
CA PHE A 99 -11.67 -3.21 -8.79
C PHE A 99 -10.53 -2.82 -7.83
N LYS A 100 -9.93 -1.65 -8.05
CA LYS A 100 -8.86 -1.10 -7.19
C LYS A 100 -9.35 -0.90 -5.76
N SER A 101 -10.54 -0.32 -5.58
CA SER A 101 -11.14 -0.11 -4.25
C SER A 101 -11.42 -1.39 -3.50
N LEU A 102 -11.88 -2.45 -4.16
CA LEU A 102 -12.08 -3.75 -3.52
C LEU A 102 -10.75 -4.36 -3.07
N HIS A 103 -9.71 -4.29 -3.90
CA HIS A 103 -8.40 -4.81 -3.54
C HIS A 103 -7.75 -4.04 -2.39
N VAL A 104 -7.86 -2.70 -2.39
CA VAL A 104 -7.39 -1.89 -1.26
C VAL A 104 -8.14 -2.26 0.02
N PHE A 105 -9.46 -2.40 -0.05
CA PHE A 105 -10.27 -2.79 1.10
C PHE A 105 -9.84 -4.15 1.66
N LEU A 106 -9.63 -5.15 0.80
CA LEU A 106 -9.18 -6.48 1.19
C LEU A 106 -7.78 -6.48 1.80
N VAL A 107 -6.85 -5.68 1.27
CA VAL A 107 -5.51 -5.54 1.86
C VAL A 107 -5.61 -4.96 3.28
N TYR A 108 -6.48 -3.97 3.48
CA TYR A 108 -6.74 -3.40 4.80
C TYR A 108 -7.38 -4.39 5.77
N ASP A 109 -8.33 -5.19 5.31
CA ASP A 109 -8.99 -6.22 6.10
C ASP A 109 -8.00 -7.33 6.53
N LEU A 110 -7.15 -7.79 5.59
CA LEU A 110 -6.07 -8.72 5.88
C LEU A 110 -5.04 -8.15 6.86
N TYR A 111 -4.72 -6.87 6.74
CA TYR A 111 -3.85 -6.18 7.69
C TYR A 111 -4.48 -6.14 9.09
N LEU A 112 -5.73 -5.69 9.23
CA LEU A 112 -6.38 -5.58 10.54
C LEU A 112 -6.61 -6.94 11.21
N SER A 113 -7.06 -7.93 10.45
CA SER A 113 -7.28 -9.29 10.97
C SER A 113 -6.00 -9.91 11.53
N ARG A 114 -4.85 -9.63 10.91
CA ARG A 114 -3.55 -10.14 11.39
C ARG A 114 -2.98 -9.36 12.57
N PHE A 115 -3.12 -8.04 12.60
CA PHE A 115 -2.40 -7.19 13.55
C PHE A 115 -3.21 -6.78 14.78
N PHE A 116 -4.54 -6.75 14.66
CA PHE A 116 -5.38 -6.18 15.70
C PHE A 116 -6.29 -7.18 16.40
N SER A 117 -6.53 -8.40 15.89
CA SER A 117 -7.53 -9.33 16.46
C SER A 117 -8.82 -8.63 16.88
N VAL A 118 -9.18 -7.55 16.18
CA VAL A 118 -10.30 -6.67 16.54
C VAL A 118 -11.55 -7.28 15.94
N SER A 119 -12.59 -7.45 16.75
CA SER A 119 -13.93 -7.75 16.26
C SER A 119 -14.34 -6.63 15.29
N LEU A 120 -14.56 -6.99 14.02
CA LEU A 120 -14.99 -6.07 12.96
C LEU A 120 -16.35 -5.46 13.32
N SER A 121 -16.32 -4.32 13.99
CA SER A 121 -17.52 -3.52 14.21
C SER A 121 -17.96 -2.88 12.89
N VAL A 122 -19.25 -2.58 12.75
CA VAL A 122 -19.80 -1.89 11.58
C VAL A 122 -19.11 -0.52 11.37
N LYS A 123 -18.73 0.16 12.45
CA LYS A 123 -18.00 1.43 12.40
C LYS A 123 -16.59 1.29 11.81
N THR A 124 -15.85 0.26 12.22
CA THR A 124 -14.51 -0.03 11.67
C THR A 124 -14.56 -0.42 10.20
N LEU A 125 -15.57 -1.20 9.79
CA LEU A 125 -15.81 -1.54 8.38
C LEU A 125 -16.10 -0.29 7.54
N GLY A 126 -16.95 0.62 8.04
CA GLY A 126 -17.26 1.87 7.36
C GLY A 126 -16.02 2.76 7.16
N LEU A 127 -15.15 2.86 8.16
CA LEU A 127 -13.89 3.59 8.05
C LEU A 127 -12.93 2.95 7.03
N LEU A 128 -12.81 1.63 7.03
CA LEU A 128 -12.00 0.92 6.04
C LEU A 128 -12.50 1.16 4.61
N ALA A 129 -13.81 1.09 4.39
CA ALA A 129 -14.41 1.36 3.09
C ALA A 129 -14.12 2.80 2.64
N LEU A 130 -14.25 3.77 3.55
CA LEU A 130 -13.92 5.16 3.26
C LEU A 130 -12.45 5.33 2.86
N PHE A 131 -11.52 4.75 3.63
CA PHE A 131 -10.09 4.82 3.31
C PHE A 131 -9.76 4.11 2.00
N ALA A 132 -10.40 2.98 1.71
CA ALA A 132 -10.22 2.29 0.46
C ALA A 132 -10.64 3.13 -0.74
N LEU A 133 -11.74 3.87 -0.63
CA LEU A 133 -12.19 4.80 -1.66
C LEU A 133 -11.22 5.97 -1.83
N ILE A 134 -10.77 6.57 -0.73
CA ILE A 134 -9.82 7.70 -0.75
C ILE A 134 -8.51 7.28 -1.41
N GLU A 135 -7.93 6.16 -1.00
CA GLU A 135 -6.65 5.69 -1.55
C GLU A 135 -6.76 5.25 -3.00
N SER A 136 -7.90 4.67 -3.39
CA SER A 136 -8.16 4.34 -4.79
C SER A 136 -8.32 5.59 -5.65
N ALA A 137 -8.92 6.65 -5.10
CA ALA A 137 -9.04 7.94 -5.79
C ALA A 137 -7.67 8.62 -5.92
N LEU A 138 -6.87 8.62 -4.85
CA LEU A 138 -5.49 9.09 -4.87
C LEU A 138 -4.65 8.33 -5.90
N TRP A 139 -4.80 7.00 -5.95
CA TRP A 139 -4.16 6.18 -6.98
C TRP A 139 -4.62 6.57 -8.38
N GLY A 140 -5.92 6.76 -8.61
CA GLY A 140 -6.45 7.16 -9.91
C GLY A 140 -5.89 8.51 -10.38
N LEU A 141 -5.76 9.49 -9.48
CA LEU A 141 -5.12 10.78 -9.76
C LEU A 141 -3.63 10.61 -10.10
N HIS A 142 -2.92 9.80 -9.31
CA HIS A 142 -1.51 9.49 -9.57
C HIS A 142 -1.32 8.83 -10.94
N GLU A 143 -2.10 7.78 -11.25
CA GLU A 143 -2.04 7.07 -12.52
C GLU A 143 -2.28 8.01 -13.71
N LYS A 144 -3.26 8.92 -13.59
CA LYS A 144 -3.56 9.93 -14.61
C LYS A 144 -2.44 10.97 -14.78
N SER A 145 -1.76 11.34 -13.69
CA SER A 145 -0.63 12.28 -13.75
C SER A 145 0.67 11.67 -14.29
N SER A 146 0.75 10.34 -14.29
CA SER A 146 1.92 9.58 -14.74
C SER A 146 1.86 9.12 -16.22
N LEU A 147 0.74 9.43 -16.89
CA LEU A 147 0.51 9.24 -18.33
C LEU A 147 0.86 10.52 -19.09
#